data_AF-A0A1Q5XBU8-F1
#
_entry.id   AF-A0A1Q5XBU8-F1
#
_cell.length_a   1.000
_cell.length_b   1.000
_cell.length_c   1.000
_cell.angle_alpha   90.00
_cell.angle_beta   90.00
_cell.angle_gamma   90.00
#
_symmetry.space_group_name_H-M   'P 1'
#
loop_
_entity.id
_entity.type
_entity.pdbx_description
1 polymer ?
#
loop_
_entity_poly.entity_id
_entity_poly.type
_entity_poly.pdbx_seq_one_letter_code
_entity_poly.pdbx_strand_id
1 'polypeptide(L)'
;MQASIQPIFTWSQERIFAGGTQNVILLIEWKGISGKEESRRQSRKVVAREIELRIWLEAHVTFTECHGCTAEAGEGRSILLRLGKIQSKARKFIALEFSMAAKPAGIHEALWLQWQYKQPPVERIRELPLKKLSLEYSHHTDVLSEKCCFHVEKHLELLKTKKLLEEAVLHRTKSSVQTDFEHLRRQADDLLLLAARSGDMQLVKEAETVYKQLDAEVNVWSKTATR
;
A
#
# COMPACT_ATOMS: atom_id res chain seq x y z
N MET A 1 17.58 8.40 21.70
CA MET A 1 17.59 7.07 21.03
C MET A 1 17.03 7.24 19.62
N GLN A 2 17.73 6.75 18.59
CA GLN A 2 17.25 6.84 17.21
C GLN A 2 16.19 5.76 16.93
N ALA A 3 15.13 6.10 16.19
CA ALA A 3 14.11 5.15 15.76
C ALA A 3 14.66 4.20 14.69
N SER A 4 14.24 2.92 14.72
CA SER A 4 14.65 1.90 13.75
C SER A 4 13.82 1.93 12.47
N ILE A 5 12.69 2.63 12.52
CA ILE A 5 11.73 2.75 11.42
C ILE A 5 11.47 4.24 11.23
N GLN A 6 11.41 4.66 9.97
CA GLN A 6 10.95 5.99 9.58
C GLN A 6 9.73 5.84 8.68
N PRO A 7 8.52 6.16 9.19
CA PRO A 7 7.31 6.14 8.39
C PRO A 7 7.10 7.47 7.66
N ILE A 8 6.56 7.38 6.44
CA ILE A 8 6.17 8.48 5.56
C ILE A 8 4.72 8.21 5.13
N PHE A 9 3.94 9.28 5.09
CA PHE A 9 2.50 9.21 4.82
C PHE A 9 2.19 10.17 3.68
N THR A 10 1.51 9.68 2.65
CA THR A 10 1.18 10.46 1.47
C THR A 10 -0.27 10.19 1.09
N TRP A 11 -1.11 11.23 1.13
CA TRP A 11 -2.46 11.17 0.62
C TRP A 11 -2.48 11.17 -0.90
N SER A 12 -3.48 10.52 -1.50
CA SER A 12 -3.73 10.55 -2.94
C SER A 12 -4.02 11.96 -3.44
N GLN A 13 -4.62 12.79 -2.61
CA GLN A 13 -4.96 14.17 -2.91
C GLN A 13 -4.61 15.04 -1.71
N GLU A 14 -4.12 16.25 -1.94
CA GLU A 14 -3.83 17.20 -0.86
C GLU A 14 -5.11 17.79 -0.28
N ARG A 15 -6.15 17.91 -1.12
CA ARG A 15 -7.46 18.48 -0.80
C ARG A 15 -8.57 17.58 -1.32
N ILE A 16 -9.74 17.61 -0.68
CA ILE A 16 -10.95 16.94 -1.17
C ILE A 16 -12.15 17.87 -1.18
N PHE A 17 -13.13 17.53 -2.03
CA PHE A 17 -14.33 18.34 -2.16
C PHE A 17 -15.25 18.20 -0.94
N ALA A 18 -15.65 19.34 -0.37
CA ALA A 18 -16.46 19.44 0.83
C ALA A 18 -17.92 18.99 0.66
N GLY A 19 -18.46 19.07 -0.55
CA GLY A 19 -19.89 18.90 -0.81
C GLY A 19 -20.37 17.47 -1.01
N GLY A 20 -19.53 16.45 -0.86
CA GLY A 20 -19.93 15.07 -1.07
C GLY A 20 -18.96 14.05 -0.48
N THR A 21 -19.32 12.78 -0.60
CA THR A 21 -18.45 11.67 -0.20
C THR A 21 -17.31 11.52 -1.20
N GLN A 22 -16.07 11.41 -0.72
CA GLN A 22 -14.87 11.28 -1.54
C GLN A 22 -14.06 10.06 -1.15
N ASN A 23 -13.57 9.32 -2.14
CA ASN A 23 -12.65 8.21 -1.90
C ASN A 23 -11.22 8.74 -1.96
N VAL A 24 -10.44 8.47 -0.92
CA VAL A 24 -9.04 8.85 -0.84
C VAL A 24 -8.19 7.68 -0.40
N ILE A 25 -6.93 7.72 -0.81
CA ILE A 25 -5.98 6.66 -0.57
C ILE A 25 -4.84 7.24 0.26
N LEU A 26 -4.48 6.55 1.33
CA LEU A 26 -3.27 6.83 2.10
C LEU A 26 -2.20 5.81 1.74
N LEU A 27 -1.13 6.26 1.11
CA LEU A 27 0.09 5.48 0.98
C LEU A 27 0.92 5.63 2.26
N ILE A 28 1.24 4.51 2.88
CA ILE A 28 2.14 4.45 4.04
C ILE A 28 3.41 3.73 3.60
N GLU A 29 4.50 4.48 3.56
CA GLU A 29 5.85 3.96 3.34
C GLU A 29 6.57 3.88 4.68
N TRP A 30 7.34 2.82 4.92
CA TRP A 30 8.31 2.83 6.02
C TRP A 30 9.65 2.22 5.63
N LYS A 31 10.71 2.85 6.14
CA LYS A 31 12.10 2.46 5.88
C LYS A 31 12.80 1.99 7.14
N GLY A 32 13.55 0.89 7.02
CA GLY A 32 14.43 0.43 8.09
C GLY A 32 15.69 1.29 8.18
N ILE A 33 15.98 1.82 9.36
CA ILE A 33 17.17 2.62 9.66
C ILE A 33 18.13 1.81 10.54
N SER A 34 19.39 1.71 10.12
CA SER A 34 20.48 1.28 11.00
C SER A 34 21.23 2.51 11.56
N GLY A 35 21.78 2.39 12.77
CA GLY A 35 22.61 3.43 13.36
C GLY A 35 23.82 3.80 12.48
N LYS A 36 24.34 5.02 12.67
CA LYS A 36 25.39 5.65 11.84
C LYS A 36 26.71 4.87 11.75
N GLU A 37 26.93 3.87 12.60
CA GLU A 37 28.25 3.25 12.79
C GLU A 37 28.48 1.94 12.00
N GLU A 38 27.43 1.32 11.45
CA GLU A 38 27.57 0.02 10.75
C GLU A 38 27.77 0.22 9.24
N SER A 39 29.05 0.39 8.87
CA SER A 39 29.54 0.51 7.51
C SER A 39 29.25 -0.72 6.63
N ARG A 40 28.80 -0.45 5.39
CA ARG A 40 28.90 -1.20 4.12
C ARG A 40 28.53 -2.69 4.02
N ARG A 41 28.40 -3.50 5.09
CA ARG A 41 28.18 -4.96 4.99
C ARG A 41 26.82 -5.50 5.49
N GLN A 42 25.93 -4.67 6.04
CA GLN A 42 24.73 -5.13 6.75
C GLN A 42 23.36 -4.75 6.12
N SER A 43 23.25 -4.66 4.79
CA SER A 43 21.95 -4.39 4.13
C SER A 43 20.85 -5.44 4.41
N ARG A 44 21.20 -6.59 4.99
CA ARG A 44 20.26 -7.67 5.34
C ARG A 44 19.91 -7.75 6.84
N LYS A 45 20.49 -6.91 7.69
CA LYS A 45 20.23 -6.95 9.14
C LYS A 45 18.80 -6.52 9.42
N VAL A 46 18.06 -7.32 10.19
CA VAL A 46 16.71 -6.99 10.64
C VAL A 46 16.80 -5.91 11.71
N VAL A 47 16.19 -4.75 11.46
CA VAL A 47 16.24 -3.58 12.36
C VAL A 47 14.98 -3.43 13.21
N ALA A 48 13.88 -4.01 12.77
CA ALA A 48 12.65 -4.13 13.54
C ALA A 48 11.89 -5.42 13.19
N ARG A 49 11.25 -6.00 14.21
CA ARG A 49 10.40 -7.20 14.14
C ARG A 49 9.04 -6.88 14.76
N GLU A 50 8.05 -7.72 14.43
CA GLU A 50 6.68 -7.61 14.97
C GLU A 50 6.16 -6.17 14.90
N ILE A 51 6.30 -5.59 13.71
CA ILE A 51 5.86 -4.23 13.44
C ILE A 51 4.34 -4.25 13.35
N GLU A 52 3.72 -3.46 14.20
CA GLU A 52 2.29 -3.22 14.24
C GLU A 52 2.02 -1.73 14.04
N LEU A 53 0.93 -1.45 13.32
CA LEU A 53 0.42 -0.10 13.14
C LEU A 53 -1.04 -0.09 13.58
N ARG A 54 -1.33 0.71 14.61
CA ARG A 54 -2.69 0.99 15.07
C ARG A 54 -3.15 2.31 14.48
N ILE A 55 -4.35 2.31 13.91
CA ILE A 55 -4.96 3.46 13.25
C ILE A 55 -6.32 3.70 13.90
N TRP A 56 -6.56 4.89 14.45
CA TRP A 56 -7.88 5.32 14.88
C TRP A 56 -8.48 6.25 13.84
N LEU A 57 -9.72 5.97 13.46
CA LEU A 57 -10.47 6.72 12.45
C LEU A 57 -11.35 7.76 13.12
N GLU A 58 -11.35 8.96 12.55
CA GLU A 58 -12.32 9.99 12.91
C GLU A 58 -13.73 9.65 12.41
N ALA A 59 -14.75 10.27 12.99
CA ALA A 59 -16.14 9.86 12.78
C ALA A 59 -16.66 9.95 11.34
N HIS A 60 -15.98 10.73 10.50
CA HIS A 60 -16.34 10.96 9.11
C HIS A 60 -15.47 10.16 8.13
N VAL A 61 -14.60 9.29 8.65
CA VAL A 61 -13.70 8.47 7.86
C VAL A 61 -14.14 7.01 7.95
N THR A 62 -14.42 6.40 6.81
CA THR A 62 -14.78 4.99 6.72
C THR A 62 -13.68 4.23 5.99
N PHE A 63 -13.14 3.19 6.62
CA PHE A 63 -12.17 2.30 5.99
C PHE A 63 -12.86 1.38 4.99
N THR A 64 -12.26 1.25 3.81
CA THR A 64 -12.80 0.46 2.69
C THR A 64 -11.93 -0.76 2.41
N GLU A 65 -10.64 -0.56 2.12
CA GLU A 65 -9.74 -1.66 1.74
C GLU A 65 -8.27 -1.40 2.15
N CYS A 66 -7.48 -2.45 2.42
CA CYS A 66 -6.01 -2.40 2.51
C CYS A 66 -5.39 -3.20 1.37
N HIS A 67 -4.33 -2.64 0.78
CA HIS A 67 -3.44 -3.34 -0.14
C HIS A 67 -2.03 -3.47 0.45
N GLY A 68 -1.43 -4.65 0.28
CA GLY A 68 -0.11 -4.98 0.83
C GLY A 68 -0.11 -5.44 2.29
N CYS A 69 -1.27 -5.51 2.93
CA CYS A 69 -1.43 -5.94 4.32
C CYS A 69 -2.78 -6.61 4.57
N THR A 70 -2.86 -7.38 5.66
CA THR A 70 -4.14 -7.77 6.25
C THR A 70 -4.51 -6.76 7.33
N ALA A 71 -5.71 -6.20 7.23
CA ALA A 71 -6.28 -5.32 8.25
C ALA A 71 -7.16 -6.13 9.20
N GLU A 72 -6.88 -6.02 10.50
CA GLU A 72 -7.72 -6.58 11.56
C GLU A 72 -8.55 -5.45 12.18
N ALA A 73 -9.83 -5.70 12.45
CA ALA A 73 -10.66 -4.75 13.18
C ALA A 73 -10.11 -4.62 14.62
N GLY A 74 -9.83 -3.38 15.03
CA GLY A 74 -9.41 -3.07 16.40
C GLY A 74 -10.60 -2.77 17.30
N GLU A 75 -10.31 -2.28 18.50
CA GLU A 75 -11.34 -1.81 19.43
C GLU A 75 -11.96 -0.48 18.95
N GLY A 76 -13.30 -0.44 18.87
CA GLY A 76 -14.03 0.76 18.42
C GLY A 76 -13.81 1.07 16.94
N ARG A 77 -13.51 2.34 16.61
CA ARG A 77 -13.18 2.80 15.25
C ARG A 77 -11.68 2.73 14.98
N SER A 78 -11.07 1.60 15.29
CA SER A 78 -9.65 1.39 15.06
C SER A 78 -9.37 0.19 14.18
N ILE A 79 -8.19 0.22 13.56
CA ILE A 79 -7.67 -0.82 12.68
C ILE A 79 -6.29 -1.19 13.18
N LEU A 80 -6.00 -2.48 13.25
CA LEU A 80 -4.68 -3.01 13.56
C LEU A 80 -4.09 -3.66 12.31
N LEU A 81 -2.91 -3.20 11.90
CA LEU A 81 -2.15 -3.75 10.78
C LEU A 81 -0.90 -4.45 11.29
N ARG A 82 -0.75 -5.75 10.98
CA ARG A 82 0.45 -6.53 11.29
C ARG A 82 1.40 -6.53 10.09
N LEU A 83 2.49 -5.78 10.20
CA LEU A 83 3.42 -5.47 9.10
C LEU A 83 4.71 -6.32 9.11
N GLY A 84 4.86 -7.17 10.14
CA GLY A 84 5.92 -8.17 10.24
C GLY A 84 7.28 -7.58 10.57
N LYS A 85 8.30 -7.80 9.73
CA LYS A 85 9.68 -7.35 9.98
C LYS A 85 10.22 -6.47 8.86
N ILE A 86 11.23 -5.66 9.16
CA ILE A 86 11.95 -4.85 8.16
C ILE A 86 13.47 -4.94 8.34
N GLN A 87 14.18 -4.98 7.21
CA GLN A 87 15.63 -4.98 7.15
C GLN A 87 16.17 -3.56 7.02
N SER A 88 17.44 -3.36 7.36
CA SER A 88 18.12 -2.07 7.17
C SER A 88 18.07 -1.65 5.71
N LYS A 89 17.74 -0.38 5.45
CA LYS A 89 17.58 0.24 4.13
C LYS A 89 16.46 -0.33 3.26
N ALA A 90 15.81 -1.42 3.67
CA ALA A 90 14.62 -1.90 3.01
C ALA A 90 13.48 -0.90 3.21
N ARG A 91 12.62 -0.83 2.20
CA ARG A 91 11.44 0.02 2.15
C ARG A 91 10.23 -0.87 1.89
N LYS A 92 9.16 -0.62 2.62
CA LYS A 92 7.88 -1.31 2.46
C LYS A 92 6.77 -0.28 2.29
N PHE A 93 5.70 -0.71 1.63
CA PHE A 93 4.56 0.10 1.28
C PHE A 93 3.28 -0.65 1.59
N ILE A 94 2.27 0.08 2.04
CA ILE A 94 0.86 -0.34 2.08
C ILE A 94 0.01 0.82 1.60
N ALA A 95 -1.14 0.51 1.03
CA ALA A 95 -2.13 1.51 0.66
C ALA A 95 -3.43 1.22 1.40
N LEU A 96 -4.03 2.26 1.98
CA LEU A 96 -5.30 2.18 2.68
C LEU A 96 -6.31 3.06 1.95
N GLU A 97 -7.45 2.49 1.61
CA GLU A 97 -8.55 3.19 0.93
C GLU A 97 -9.62 3.58 1.95
N PHE A 98 -10.03 4.84 1.88
CA PHE A 98 -11.02 5.43 2.77
C PHE A 98 -12.11 6.15 1.98
N SER A 99 -13.34 6.03 2.47
CA SER A 99 -14.46 6.88 2.09
C SER A 99 -14.62 7.99 3.12
N MET A 100 -14.41 9.23 2.69
CA MET A 100 -14.50 10.46 3.48
C MET A 100 -15.89 11.06 3.32
N ALA A 101 -16.63 11.20 4.41
CA ALA A 101 -17.94 11.87 4.39
C ALA A 101 -17.78 13.39 4.26
N ALA A 102 -18.82 14.05 3.74
CA ALA A 102 -18.86 15.49 3.58
C ALA A 102 -18.59 16.24 4.90
N LYS A 103 -17.75 17.29 4.82
CA LYS A 103 -17.40 18.18 5.92
C LYS A 103 -17.35 19.62 5.43
N PRO A 104 -17.55 20.61 6.32
CA PRO A 104 -17.33 22.01 5.99
C PRO A 104 -15.90 22.25 5.47
N ALA A 105 -15.71 23.22 4.59
CA ALA A 105 -14.36 23.56 4.14
C ALA A 105 -13.44 23.92 5.32
N GLY A 106 -12.19 23.47 5.24
CA GLY A 106 -11.19 23.58 6.30
C GLY A 106 -10.38 22.30 6.49
N ILE A 107 -9.39 22.36 7.36
CA ILE A 107 -8.53 21.21 7.69
C ILE A 107 -9.21 20.41 8.79
N HIS A 108 -9.54 19.15 8.50
CA HIS A 108 -10.13 18.22 9.45
C HIS A 108 -9.17 17.08 9.75
N GLU A 109 -9.17 16.62 10.98
CA GLU A 109 -8.43 15.45 11.41
C GLU A 109 -9.05 14.22 10.78
N ALA A 110 -8.25 13.32 10.22
CA ALA A 110 -8.76 12.11 9.59
C ALA A 110 -8.38 10.87 10.39
N LEU A 111 -7.10 10.78 10.79
CA LEU A 111 -6.52 9.57 11.36
C LEU A 111 -5.53 9.88 12.47
N TRP A 112 -5.45 8.97 13.44
CA TRP A 112 -4.38 8.91 14.42
C TRP A 112 -3.63 7.59 14.26
N LEU A 113 -2.30 7.63 14.28
CA LEU A 113 -1.44 6.48 13.96
C LEU A 113 -0.40 6.27 15.05
N GLN A 114 -0.34 5.06 15.58
CA GLN A 114 0.68 4.63 16.55
C GLN A 114 1.41 3.40 16.02
N TRP A 115 2.74 3.50 15.93
CA TRP A 115 3.59 2.38 15.54
C TRP A 115 4.12 1.69 16.78
N GLN A 116 4.11 0.38 16.75
CA GLN A 116 4.71 -0.47 17.76
C GLN A 116 5.62 -1.50 17.07
N TYR A 117 6.82 -1.72 17.60
CA TYR A 117 7.74 -2.73 17.06
C TYR A 117 8.76 -3.20 18.09
N LYS A 118 9.36 -4.37 17.87
CA LYS A 118 10.50 -4.85 18.67
C LYS A 118 11.82 -4.57 17.96
N GLN A 119 12.78 -3.99 18.68
CA GLN A 119 14.14 -3.73 18.15
C GLN A 119 15.11 -4.84 18.56
N PRO A 120 15.69 -5.60 17.61
CA PRO A 120 16.77 -6.54 17.91
C PRO A 120 18.04 -5.82 18.36
N PRO A 121 18.86 -6.38 19.27
CA PRO A 121 18.70 -7.69 19.94
C PRO A 121 17.89 -7.62 21.24
N VAL A 122 17.56 -6.43 21.73
CA VAL A 122 17.06 -6.22 23.10
C VAL A 122 15.58 -6.62 23.27
N GLU A 123 14.88 -6.96 22.18
CA GLU A 123 13.45 -7.36 22.11
C GLU A 123 12.45 -6.45 22.83
N ARG A 124 12.90 -5.31 23.36
CA ARG A 124 12.06 -4.30 23.98
C ARG A 124 11.11 -3.71 22.94
N ILE A 125 9.84 -3.69 23.32
CA ILE A 125 8.78 -3.02 22.56
C ILE A 125 9.09 -1.52 22.56
N ARG A 126 9.11 -0.96 21.36
CA ARG A 126 9.23 0.47 21.11
C ARG A 126 7.96 0.95 20.45
N GLU A 127 7.52 2.10 20.92
CA GLU A 127 6.41 2.84 20.34
C GLU A 127 6.96 4.13 19.75
N LEU A 128 6.51 4.47 18.54
CA LEU A 128 6.75 5.80 17.99
C LEU A 128 5.70 6.77 18.53
N PRO A 129 6.02 8.08 18.57
CA PRO A 129 5.03 9.09 18.94
C PRO A 129 3.77 8.97 18.09
N LEU A 130 2.62 9.19 18.74
CA LEU A 130 1.33 9.22 18.07
C LEU A 130 1.35 10.31 16.99
N LYS A 131 1.04 9.94 15.75
CA LYS A 131 0.99 10.85 14.62
C LYS A 131 -0.44 11.08 14.18
N LYS A 132 -0.81 12.34 14.09
CA LYS A 132 -2.10 12.79 13.57
C LYS A 132 -1.97 13.14 12.10
N LEU A 133 -2.89 12.65 11.27
CA LEU A 133 -3.03 13.02 9.88
C LEU A 133 -4.34 13.78 9.68
N SER A 134 -4.24 14.87 8.95
CA SER A 134 -5.36 15.73 8.60
C SER A 134 -5.48 15.83 7.08
N LEU A 135 -6.64 16.23 6.62
CA LEU A 135 -6.96 16.44 5.21
C LEU A 135 -7.74 17.75 5.04
N GLU A 136 -7.46 18.49 3.98
CA GLU A 136 -8.13 19.76 3.70
C GLU A 136 -9.39 19.53 2.86
N TYR A 137 -10.52 20.05 3.33
CA TYR A 137 -11.77 20.07 2.59
C TYR A 137 -11.95 21.44 1.93
N SER A 138 -12.32 21.43 0.66
CA SER A 138 -12.46 22.65 -0.14
C SER A 138 -13.75 22.67 -0.95
N HIS A 139 -14.28 23.86 -1.22
CA HIS A 139 -15.40 24.06 -2.15
C HIS A 139 -14.95 24.35 -3.58
N HIS A 140 -13.64 24.44 -3.84
CA HIS A 140 -13.13 24.61 -5.19
C HIS A 140 -13.41 23.34 -6.01
N THR A 141 -14.11 23.50 -7.13
CA THR A 141 -14.45 22.40 -8.04
C THR A 141 -13.23 21.81 -8.75
N ASP A 142 -12.14 22.58 -8.82
CA ASP A 142 -10.88 22.12 -9.42
C ASP A 142 -10.35 20.86 -8.73
N VAL A 143 -10.65 20.70 -7.43
CA VAL A 143 -10.30 19.50 -6.64
C VAL A 143 -10.96 18.24 -7.19
N LEU A 144 -12.12 18.35 -7.85
CA LEU A 144 -12.78 17.20 -8.50
C LEU A 144 -12.04 16.75 -9.76
N SER A 145 -11.29 17.65 -10.40
CA SER A 145 -10.46 17.36 -11.57
C SER A 145 -9.01 17.02 -11.22
N GLU A 146 -8.63 17.21 -9.96
CA GLU A 146 -7.28 17.00 -9.47
C GLU A 146 -6.93 15.51 -9.53
N LYS A 147 -5.86 15.22 -10.26
CA LYS A 147 -5.41 13.84 -10.43
C LYS A 147 -4.78 13.35 -9.14
N CYS A 148 -4.93 12.04 -8.90
CA CYS A 148 -4.22 11.36 -7.82
C CYS A 148 -2.71 11.62 -7.92
N CYS A 149 -2.06 11.78 -6.76
CA CYS A 149 -0.62 11.82 -6.66
C CYS A 149 -0.02 10.59 -7.35
N PHE A 150 0.78 10.79 -8.39
CA PHE A 150 1.38 9.70 -9.16
C PHE A 150 2.14 8.70 -8.27
N HIS A 151 2.80 9.18 -7.22
CA HIS A 151 3.51 8.30 -6.29
C HIS A 151 2.55 7.31 -5.59
N VAL A 152 1.37 7.78 -5.19
CA VAL A 152 0.33 6.95 -4.57
C VAL A 152 -0.27 6.00 -5.59
N GLU A 153 -0.65 6.49 -6.76
CA GLU A 153 -1.22 5.70 -7.86
C GLU A 153 -0.27 4.56 -8.28
N LYS A 154 1.01 4.89 -8.53
CA LYS A 154 2.05 3.91 -8.86
C LYS A 154 2.12 2.79 -7.84
N HIS A 155 2.23 3.13 -6.55
CA HIS A 155 2.42 2.11 -5.52
C HIS A 155 1.15 1.32 -5.22
N LEU A 156 -0.03 1.93 -5.36
CA LEU A 156 -1.30 1.23 -5.27
C LEU A 156 -1.39 0.14 -6.35
N GLU A 157 -1.13 0.47 -7.61
CA GLU A 157 -1.24 -0.50 -8.70
C GLU A 157 -0.21 -1.62 -8.60
N LEU A 158 1.00 -1.34 -8.13
CA LEU A 158 1.98 -2.38 -7.82
C LEU A 158 1.51 -3.32 -6.70
N LEU A 159 0.85 -2.79 -5.67
CA LEU A 159 0.33 -3.60 -4.56
C LEU A 159 -0.87 -4.46 -5.01
N LYS A 160 -1.78 -3.92 -5.82
CA LYS A 160 -2.88 -4.67 -6.43
C LYS A 160 -2.39 -5.79 -7.33
N THR A 161 -1.39 -5.51 -8.17
CA THR A 161 -0.76 -6.51 -9.05
C THR A 161 -0.20 -7.67 -8.23
N LYS A 162 0.50 -7.38 -7.14
CA LYS A 162 1.04 -8.41 -6.25
C LYS A 162 -0.07 -9.27 -5.62
N LYS A 163 -1.17 -8.65 -5.18
CA LYS A 163 -2.33 -9.36 -4.63
C LYS A 163 -2.97 -10.28 -5.67
N LEU A 164 -3.21 -9.79 -6.88
CA LEU A 164 -3.77 -10.58 -7.99
C LEU A 164 -2.88 -11.76 -8.37
N LEU A 165 -1.56 -11.58 -8.38
CA LEU A 165 -0.62 -12.68 -8.63
C LEU A 165 -0.67 -13.74 -7.53
N GLU A 166 -0.77 -13.34 -6.26
CA GLU A 166 -0.91 -14.27 -5.13
C GLU A 166 -2.24 -15.04 -5.22
N GLU A 167 -3.34 -14.37 -5.58
CA GLU A 167 -4.65 -14.98 -5.81
C GLU A 167 -4.64 -15.96 -6.98
N ALA A 168 -4.03 -15.60 -8.12
CA ALA A 168 -3.92 -16.48 -9.29
C ALA A 168 -3.15 -17.78 -8.97
N VAL A 169 -2.07 -17.69 -8.19
CA VAL A 169 -1.33 -18.88 -7.71
C VAL A 169 -2.21 -19.77 -6.84
N LEU A 170 -3.07 -19.20 -6.00
CA LEU A 170 -4.02 -19.96 -5.18
C LEU A 170 -5.11 -20.60 -6.03
N HIS A 171 -5.69 -19.87 -7.00
CA HIS A 171 -6.76 -20.38 -7.86
C HIS A 171 -6.30 -21.46 -8.83
N ARG A 172 -5.02 -21.45 -9.23
CA ARG A 172 -4.37 -22.57 -9.94
C ARG A 172 -4.55 -23.91 -9.23
N THR A 173 -4.63 -23.91 -7.90
CA THR A 173 -4.86 -25.14 -7.13
C THR A 173 -6.32 -25.59 -7.07
N LYS A 174 -7.26 -24.73 -7.49
CA LYS A 174 -8.72 -24.91 -7.32
C LYS A 174 -9.53 -24.95 -8.63
N SER A 175 -8.90 -25.02 -9.80
CA SER A 175 -9.51 -25.22 -11.13
C SER A 175 -10.40 -24.10 -11.72
N SER A 176 -10.46 -22.92 -11.10
CA SER A 176 -11.10 -21.72 -11.68
C SER A 176 -10.04 -20.85 -12.35
N VAL A 177 -9.74 -21.11 -13.63
CA VAL A 177 -8.51 -20.61 -14.26
C VAL A 177 -8.75 -19.45 -15.25
N GLN A 178 -9.96 -19.33 -15.81
CA GLN A 178 -10.17 -18.50 -17.01
C GLN A 178 -10.45 -17.02 -16.73
N THR A 179 -11.16 -16.71 -15.64
CA THR A 179 -11.44 -15.32 -15.21
C THR A 179 -10.20 -14.60 -14.73
N ASP A 180 -9.32 -15.33 -14.06
CA ASP A 180 -8.17 -14.76 -13.35
C ASP A 180 -7.11 -14.25 -14.33
N PHE A 181 -6.99 -14.89 -15.50
CA PHE A 181 -6.09 -14.44 -16.56
C PHE A 181 -6.53 -13.13 -17.22
N GLU A 182 -7.84 -12.91 -17.38
CA GLU A 182 -8.32 -11.63 -17.92
C GLU A 182 -8.05 -10.49 -16.94
N HIS A 183 -8.22 -10.74 -15.64
CA HIS A 183 -7.91 -9.76 -14.59
C HIS A 183 -6.41 -9.42 -14.57
N LEU A 184 -5.53 -10.42 -14.61
CA LEU A 184 -4.09 -10.20 -14.68
C LEU A 184 -3.67 -9.46 -15.95
N ARG A 185 -4.28 -9.76 -17.09
CA ARG A 185 -3.99 -9.08 -18.35
C ARG A 185 -4.40 -7.61 -18.29
N ARG A 186 -5.62 -7.31 -17.82
CA ARG A 186 -6.08 -5.92 -17.64
C ARG A 186 -5.17 -5.16 -16.68
N GLN A 187 -4.75 -5.79 -15.59
CA GLN A 187 -3.80 -5.19 -14.67
C GLN A 187 -2.46 -4.87 -15.34
N ALA A 188 -1.94 -5.76 -16.19
CA ALA A 188 -0.70 -5.50 -16.94
C ALA A 188 -0.87 -4.34 -17.94
N ASP A 189 -2.02 -4.23 -18.60
CA ASP A 189 -2.36 -3.10 -19.47
C ASP A 189 -2.42 -1.77 -18.70
N ASP A 190 -3.05 -1.75 -17.52
CA ASP A 190 -3.11 -0.57 -16.66
C ASP A 190 -1.71 -0.12 -16.21
N LEU A 191 -0.82 -1.05 -15.88
CA LEU A 191 0.58 -0.75 -15.57
C LEU A 191 1.32 -0.14 -16.78
N LEU A 192 1.09 -0.64 -18.00
CA LEU A 192 1.68 -0.07 -19.22
C LEU A 192 1.14 1.33 -19.52
N LEU A 193 -0.16 1.56 -19.33
CA LEU A 193 -0.76 2.88 -19.50
C LEU A 193 -0.19 3.90 -18.51
N LEU A 194 -0.01 3.49 -17.24
CA LEU A 194 0.65 4.34 -16.24
C LEU A 194 2.12 4.58 -16.57
N ALA A 195 2.84 3.56 -17.05
CA ALA A 195 4.22 3.70 -17.49
C ALA A 195 4.33 4.69 -18.66
N ALA A 196 3.44 4.60 -19.65
CA ALA A 196 3.43 5.50 -20.81
C ALA A 196 3.18 6.96 -20.42
N ARG A 197 2.32 7.20 -19.42
CA ARG A 197 2.02 8.55 -18.91
C ARG A 197 3.15 9.15 -18.08
N SER A 198 3.90 8.32 -17.36
CA SER A 198 4.89 8.77 -16.37
C SER A 198 6.35 8.63 -16.83
N GLY A 199 6.62 7.82 -17.85
CA GLY A 199 7.97 7.44 -18.26
C GLY A 199 8.67 6.48 -17.28
N ASP A 200 7.95 5.88 -16.33
CA ASP A 200 8.55 5.05 -15.29
C ASP A 200 8.82 3.61 -15.78
N MET A 201 10.10 3.31 -16.02
CA MET A 201 10.55 1.99 -16.48
C MET A 201 10.33 0.86 -15.47
N GLN A 202 10.09 1.15 -14.19
CA GLN A 202 9.76 0.12 -13.21
C GLN A 202 8.39 -0.49 -13.51
N LEU A 203 7.42 0.34 -13.91
CA LEU A 203 6.08 -0.10 -14.25
C LEU A 203 6.08 -0.97 -15.51
N VAL A 204 6.89 -0.61 -16.51
CA VAL A 204 7.08 -1.43 -17.73
C VAL A 204 7.62 -2.81 -17.37
N LYS A 205 8.67 -2.87 -16.54
CA LYS A 205 9.27 -4.14 -16.13
C LYS A 205 8.28 -5.02 -15.37
N GLU A 206 7.49 -4.43 -14.47
CA GLU A 206 6.47 -5.18 -13.75
C GLU A 206 5.41 -5.74 -14.71
N ALA A 207 4.89 -4.92 -15.62
CA ALA A 207 3.92 -5.36 -16.62
C ALA A 207 4.47 -6.50 -17.49
N GLU A 208 5.72 -6.39 -17.97
CA GLU A 208 6.38 -7.46 -18.72
C GLU A 208 6.50 -8.76 -17.90
N THR A 209 6.73 -8.68 -16.59
CA THR A 209 6.79 -9.87 -15.75
C THR A 209 5.44 -10.55 -15.61
N VAL A 210 4.36 -9.78 -15.49
CA VAL A 210 2.98 -10.32 -15.47
C VAL A 210 2.66 -10.98 -16.81
N TYR A 211 2.99 -10.34 -17.94
CA TYR A 211 2.80 -10.92 -19.27
C TYR A 211 3.55 -12.23 -19.47
N LYS A 212 4.83 -12.28 -19.06
CA LYS A 212 5.63 -13.51 -19.14
C LYS A 212 5.03 -14.67 -18.33
N GLN A 213 4.40 -14.37 -17.20
CA GLN A 213 3.71 -15.38 -16.39
C GLN A 213 2.45 -15.89 -17.09
N LEU A 214 1.64 -14.99 -17.67
CA LEU A 214 0.47 -15.35 -18.47
C LEU A 214 0.84 -16.22 -19.68
N ASP A 215 1.88 -15.84 -20.43
CA ASP A 215 2.34 -16.62 -21.59
C ASP A 215 2.85 -18.02 -21.21
N ALA A 216 3.55 -18.13 -20.08
CA ALA A 216 3.97 -19.42 -19.56
C ALA A 216 2.77 -20.33 -19.23
N GLU A 217 1.67 -19.75 -18.73
CA GLU A 217 0.47 -20.48 -18.34
C GLU A 217 -0.37 -20.94 -19.55
N VAL A 218 -0.53 -20.09 -20.57
CA VAL A 218 -1.18 -20.46 -21.84
C VAL A 218 -0.43 -21.63 -22.53
N ASN A 219 0.89 -21.61 -22.48
CA ASN A 219 1.73 -22.68 -23.05
C ASN A 219 1.66 -24.00 -22.26
N VAL A 220 1.39 -23.97 -20.95
CA VAL A 220 1.18 -25.18 -20.15
C VAL A 220 -0.22 -25.75 -20.43
N TRP A 221 -1.24 -24.89 -20.51
CA TRP A 221 -2.63 -25.33 -20.71
C TRP A 221 -2.85 -25.95 -22.09
N SER A 222 -2.31 -25.33 -23.14
CA SER A 222 -2.37 -25.88 -24.51
C SER A 222 -1.75 -27.27 -24.62
N LYS A 223 -0.66 -27.55 -23.90
CA LYS A 223 -0.01 -28.87 -23.86
C LYS A 223 -0.83 -29.93 -23.13
N THR A 224 -1.57 -29.54 -22.09
CA THR A 224 -2.45 -30.46 -21.34
C THR A 224 -3.79 -30.73 -22.03
N ALA A 225 -4.29 -29.80 -22.86
CA ALA A 225 -5.53 -29.96 -23.61
C ALA A 225 -5.38 -30.83 -24.88
N THR A 226 -4.14 -31.02 -25.36
CA THR A 226 -3.81 -31.89 -26.52
C THR A 226 -3.46 -33.33 -26.15
N ARG A 227 -3.74 -33.78 -24.92
CA ARG A 227 -3.62 -35.17 -24.48
C ARG A 227 -4.98 -35.74 -24.11
#